data_AF-A0A9D2M7S0-F1
#
_entry.id   AF-A0A9D2M7S0-F1
#
_cell.length_a   1.000
_cell.length_b   1.000
_cell.length_c   1.000
_cell.angle_alpha   90.00
_cell.angle_beta   90.00
_cell.angle_gamma   90.00
#
_symmetry.space_group_name_H-M   'P 1'
#
loop_
_entity.id
_entity.type
_entity.pdbx_description
1 polymer ?
#
loop_
_entity_poly.entity_id
_entity_poly.type
_entity_poly.pdbx_seq_one_letter_code
_entity_poly.pdbx_strand_id
1 'polypeptide(L)'
;MIPTRSLNPSTSRKTNVNKPEKLRVVLVEPGQYAREAEIDNTLEAKQVVVGGVIDAIYPWKDDAVALIFNDAGKVIPLEPNRVLPEYEDIVFGAFFICGDDGENFCSLTDRQVQRYLERFRQPEIIFDSPVGIVAMPCGPDQYARFMQAARGDGGGEPPARRNRPTR
;
A
#
# COMPACT_ATOMS: atom_id res chain seq x y z
N MET A 1 -22.52 66.01 -12.60
CA MET A 1 -23.19 64.73 -12.28
C MET A 1 -22.63 63.65 -13.19
N ILE A 2 -21.83 62.73 -12.65
CA ILE A 2 -21.32 61.54 -13.35
C ILE A 2 -21.82 60.34 -12.52
N PRO A 3 -22.46 59.31 -13.11
CA PRO A 3 -22.89 58.17 -12.33
C PRO A 3 -21.72 57.19 -12.13
N THR A 4 -21.44 56.87 -10.87
CA THR A 4 -20.44 55.86 -10.47
C THR A 4 -20.93 54.47 -10.87
N ARG A 5 -20.20 53.85 -11.81
CA ARG A 5 -20.42 52.49 -12.29
C ARG A 5 -19.99 51.51 -11.19
N SER A 6 -20.96 50.87 -10.52
CA SER A 6 -20.72 49.80 -9.56
C SER A 6 -20.09 48.59 -10.27
N LEU A 7 -18.83 48.28 -9.97
CA LEU A 7 -18.22 47.02 -10.35
C LEU A 7 -18.74 45.92 -9.40
N ASN A 8 -19.51 44.98 -9.96
CA ASN A 8 -19.81 43.73 -9.27
C ASN A 8 -18.52 42.91 -9.12
N PRO A 9 -18.18 42.38 -7.94
CA PRO A 9 -17.06 41.48 -7.80
C PRO A 9 -17.39 40.18 -8.53
N SER A 10 -16.52 39.85 -9.48
CA SER A 10 -16.46 38.59 -10.20
C SER A 10 -16.61 37.42 -9.22
N THR A 11 -17.77 36.75 -9.28
CA THR A 11 -17.95 35.44 -8.67
C THR A 11 -16.96 34.49 -9.35
N SER A 12 -15.87 34.18 -8.64
CA SER A 12 -14.98 33.09 -8.99
C SER A 12 -15.83 31.81 -9.06
N ARG A 13 -16.16 31.39 -10.28
CA ARG A 13 -16.70 30.06 -10.54
C ARG A 13 -15.64 29.06 -10.10
N LYS A 14 -15.78 28.56 -8.86
CA LYS A 14 -15.15 27.31 -8.45
C LYS A 14 -15.69 26.25 -9.41
N THR A 15 -14.86 25.84 -10.35
CA THR A 15 -15.12 24.66 -11.18
C THR A 15 -15.17 23.47 -10.23
N ASN A 16 -16.37 23.07 -9.83
CA ASN A 16 -16.60 21.79 -9.17
C ASN A 16 -16.31 20.70 -10.20
N VAL A 17 -15.03 20.33 -10.30
CA VAL A 17 -14.67 19.02 -10.82
C VAL A 17 -15.19 18.05 -9.76
N ASN A 18 -16.28 17.36 -10.08
CA ASN A 18 -16.94 16.43 -9.17
C ASN A 18 -16.03 15.21 -8.98
N LYS A 19 -15.07 15.30 -8.04
CA LYS A 19 -14.21 14.17 -7.70
C LYS A 19 -15.08 13.06 -7.11
N PRO A 20 -14.86 11.79 -7.48
CA PRO A 20 -15.61 10.69 -6.90
C PRO A 20 -15.38 10.66 -5.38
N GLU A 21 -16.45 10.50 -4.61
CA GLU A 21 -16.39 10.49 -3.13
C GLU A 21 -15.58 9.29 -2.61
N LYS A 22 -15.61 8.17 -3.34
CA LYS A 22 -14.90 6.92 -3.02
C LYS A 22 -13.95 6.52 -4.13
N LEU A 23 -12.83 5.92 -3.76
CA LEU A 23 -11.86 5.29 -4.64
C LEU A 23 -11.96 3.78 -4.49
N ARG A 24 -12.10 3.09 -5.62
CA ARG A 24 -11.91 1.65 -5.72
C ARG A 24 -10.41 1.35 -5.82
N VAL A 25 -9.87 0.61 -4.85
CA VAL A 25 -8.44 0.38 -4.69
C VAL A 25 -8.13 -1.10 -4.46
N VAL A 26 -6.86 -1.47 -4.65
CA VAL A 26 -6.32 -2.74 -4.13
C VAL A 26 -5.57 -2.45 -2.84
N LEU A 27 -6.07 -2.93 -1.72
CA LEU A 27 -5.48 -2.77 -0.39
C LEU A 27 -4.59 -3.99 -0.07
N VAL A 28 -3.37 -3.70 0.39
CA VAL A 28 -2.36 -4.69 0.73
C VAL A 28 -1.87 -4.44 2.15
N GLU A 29 -2.13 -5.38 3.04
CA GLU A 29 -1.73 -5.32 4.45
C GLU A 29 -0.70 -6.42 4.76
N PRO A 30 0.22 -6.18 5.73
CA PRO A 30 1.16 -7.19 6.17
C PRO A 30 0.43 -8.46 6.63
N GLY A 31 0.88 -9.62 6.14
CA GLY A 31 0.30 -10.90 6.51
C GLY A 31 -1.09 -11.22 5.95
N GLN A 32 -1.68 -10.34 5.13
CA GLN A 32 -2.99 -10.56 4.53
C GLN A 32 -2.89 -10.80 3.02
N TYR A 33 -3.89 -11.48 2.47
CA TYR A 33 -4.10 -11.51 1.03
C TYR A 33 -4.53 -10.12 0.54
N ALA A 34 -4.02 -9.69 -0.61
CA ALA A 34 -4.48 -8.46 -1.25
C ALA A 34 -5.99 -8.53 -1.54
N ARG A 35 -6.71 -7.44 -1.32
CA ARG A 35 -8.16 -7.36 -1.55
C ARG A 35 -8.55 -6.07 -2.23
N GLU A 36 -9.67 -6.13 -2.94
CA GLU A 36 -10.36 -4.95 -3.41
C GLU A 36 -11.03 -4.25 -2.21
N ALA A 37 -10.96 -2.92 -2.18
CA ALA A 37 -11.61 -2.11 -1.16
C ALA A 37 -12.08 -0.77 -1.73
N GLU A 38 -13.00 -0.12 -1.02
CA GLU A 38 -13.38 1.26 -1.26
C GLU A 38 -12.87 2.14 -0.12
N ILE A 39 -12.23 3.26 -0.47
CA ILE A 39 -11.73 4.24 0.50
C ILE A 39 -12.27 5.62 0.16
N ASP A 40 -12.46 6.49 1.16
CA ASP A 40 -12.83 7.88 0.87
C ASP A 40 -11.74 8.61 0.09
N ASN A 41 -12.16 9.42 -0.87
CA ASN A 41 -11.25 10.23 -1.67
C ASN A 41 -10.82 11.53 -0.95
N THR A 42 -10.62 11.45 0.36
CA THR A 42 -10.02 12.51 1.17
C THR A 42 -8.57 12.17 1.48
N LEU A 43 -7.77 13.15 1.91
CA LEU A 43 -6.39 12.89 2.31
C LEU A 43 -6.36 12.10 3.63
N GLU A 44 -7.24 12.49 4.55
CA GLU A 44 -7.35 11.94 5.90
C GLU A 44 -7.67 10.44 5.86
N ALA A 45 -8.59 10.02 5.00
CA ALA A 45 -8.92 8.61 4.86
C ALA A 45 -7.75 7.79 4.31
N LYS A 46 -7.00 8.32 3.34
CA LYS A 46 -5.80 7.66 2.81
C LYS A 46 -4.72 7.52 3.90
N GLN A 47 -4.53 8.55 4.71
CA GLN A 47 -3.60 8.55 5.84
C GLN A 47 -4.00 7.54 6.92
N VAL A 48 -5.30 7.41 7.22
CA VAL A 48 -5.81 6.38 8.14
C VAL A 48 -5.52 4.98 7.61
N VAL A 49 -5.71 4.73 6.31
CA VAL A 49 -5.47 3.42 5.68
C VAL A 49 -3.99 3.01 5.79
N VAL A 50 -3.05 3.91 5.51
CA VAL A 50 -1.60 3.59 5.59
C VAL A 50 -1.01 3.76 6.99
N GLY A 51 -1.77 4.34 7.93
CA GLY A 51 -1.35 4.58 9.30
C GLY A 51 -0.34 5.73 9.47
N GLY A 52 -0.41 6.78 8.63
CA GLY A 52 0.52 7.91 8.70
C GLY A 52 0.45 8.88 7.53
N VAL A 53 1.48 9.71 7.40
CA VAL A 53 1.63 10.60 6.25
C VAL A 53 1.86 9.76 5.01
N ILE A 54 1.10 10.05 3.95
CA ILE A 54 1.21 9.30 2.69
C ILE A 54 2.35 9.86 1.84
N ASP A 55 3.00 8.97 1.10
CA ASP A 55 3.72 9.31 -0.12
C ASP A 55 3.25 8.38 -1.26
N ALA A 56 3.53 8.79 -2.50
CA ALA A 56 3.07 8.12 -3.71
C ALA A 56 4.24 7.86 -4.65
N ILE A 57 4.37 6.60 -5.08
CA ILE A 57 5.30 6.21 -6.15
C ILE A 57 4.54 5.63 -7.33
N TYR A 58 5.20 5.63 -8.49
CA TYR A 58 4.62 5.21 -9.77
C TYR A 58 5.50 4.11 -10.40
N PRO A 59 5.51 2.89 -9.85
CA PRO A 59 6.45 1.85 -10.27
C PRO A 59 6.21 1.33 -11.69
N TRP A 60 4.98 1.47 -12.19
CA TRP A 60 4.56 0.89 -13.45
C TRP A 60 4.17 1.99 -14.43
N LYS A 61 5.16 2.58 -15.11
CA LYS A 61 5.00 3.76 -15.98
C LYS A 61 3.90 3.62 -17.06
N ASP A 62 3.64 2.41 -17.52
CA ASP A 62 2.64 2.13 -18.57
C ASP A 62 1.23 1.85 -18.02
N ASP A 63 1.06 1.80 -16.71
CA ASP A 63 -0.21 1.57 -16.03
C ASP A 63 -0.46 2.81 -15.16
N ALA A 64 -1.41 3.66 -15.54
CA ALA A 64 -1.70 4.95 -14.88
C ALA A 64 -2.26 4.72 -13.47
N VAL A 65 -1.38 4.34 -12.55
CA VAL A 65 -1.66 3.97 -11.17
C VAL A 65 -0.56 4.46 -10.24
N ALA A 66 -0.94 4.70 -9.00
CA ALA A 66 -0.05 5.04 -7.91
C ALA A 66 -0.07 3.96 -6.83
N LEU A 67 1.09 3.70 -6.22
CA LEU A 67 1.21 2.98 -4.95
C LEU A 67 1.32 4.02 -3.84
N ILE A 68 0.33 4.02 -2.95
CA ILE A 68 0.25 4.93 -1.81
C ILE A 68 0.62 4.17 -0.54
N PHE A 69 1.62 4.67 0.18
CA PHE A 69 2.18 4.04 1.37
C PHE A 69 2.50 5.08 2.43
N ASN A 70 2.88 4.62 3.62
CA ASN A 70 3.32 5.48 4.71
C ASN A 70 4.79 5.92 4.49
N ASP A 71 5.03 7.21 4.29
CA ASP A 71 6.37 7.78 4.05
C ASP A 71 7.36 7.46 5.18
N ALA A 72 6.87 7.46 6.42
CA ALA A 72 7.68 7.15 7.59
C ALA A 72 7.84 5.64 7.83
N GLY A 73 7.30 4.78 6.96
CA GLY A 73 7.21 3.33 7.19
C GLY A 73 8.55 2.60 7.35
N LYS A 74 9.65 3.18 6.85
CA LYS A 74 11.01 2.65 7.07
C LYS A 74 11.66 3.15 8.37
N VAL A 75 11.29 4.35 8.80
CA VAL A 75 11.87 5.02 9.96
C VAL A 75 11.14 4.60 11.24
N ILE A 76 9.82 4.43 11.13
CA ILE A 76 8.96 3.84 12.15
C ILE A 76 8.99 2.33 11.94
N PRO A 77 9.12 1.50 12.99
CA PRO A 77 9.23 0.05 12.86
C PRO A 77 7.88 -0.60 12.48
N LEU A 78 7.38 -0.32 11.28
CA LEU A 78 6.23 -1.02 10.69
C LEU A 78 6.68 -2.37 10.14
N GLU A 79 5.76 -3.33 10.06
CA GLU A 79 6.06 -4.63 9.49
C GLU A 79 6.40 -4.54 8.00
N PRO A 80 7.44 -5.26 7.52
CA PRO A 80 7.64 -5.49 6.10
C PRO A 80 6.39 -6.10 5.47
N ASN A 81 5.93 -5.54 4.35
CA ASN A 81 4.71 -5.97 3.69
C ASN A 81 4.98 -6.70 2.38
N ARG A 82 5.61 -6.04 1.40
CA ARG A 82 5.91 -6.60 0.08
C ARG A 82 7.23 -6.06 -0.46
N VAL A 83 7.98 -6.91 -1.17
CA VAL A 83 9.08 -6.43 -2.01
C VAL A 83 8.53 -5.68 -3.22
N LEU A 84 9.24 -4.63 -3.62
CA LEU A 84 9.01 -3.86 -4.83
C LEU A 84 10.26 -3.93 -5.71
N PRO A 85 10.38 -4.94 -6.58
CA PRO A 85 11.58 -5.16 -7.39
C PRO A 85 11.95 -3.98 -8.28
N GLU A 86 10.97 -3.19 -8.72
CA GLU A 86 11.16 -2.01 -9.57
C GLU A 86 11.99 -0.90 -8.89
N TYR A 87 12.06 -0.93 -7.56
CA TYR A 87 12.85 0.01 -6.75
C TYR A 87 13.94 -0.68 -5.94
N GLU A 88 14.11 -2.00 -6.07
CA GLU A 88 15.01 -2.81 -5.22
C GLU A 88 14.74 -2.58 -3.72
N ASP A 89 13.46 -2.47 -3.35
CA ASP A 89 13.04 -1.96 -2.05
C ASP A 89 11.92 -2.78 -1.42
N ILE A 90 11.56 -2.45 -0.17
CA ILE A 90 10.45 -3.04 0.56
C ILE A 90 9.46 -1.95 0.95
N VAL A 91 8.17 -2.23 0.73
CA VAL A 91 7.09 -1.42 1.29
C VAL A 91 6.77 -1.93 2.69
N PHE A 92 6.71 -1.00 3.65
CA PHE A 92 6.43 -1.28 5.06
C PHE A 92 5.04 -0.79 5.46
N GLY A 93 4.37 -1.53 6.34
CA GLY A 93 3.00 -1.24 6.76
C GLY A 93 1.98 -1.45 5.64
N ALA A 94 0.72 -1.06 5.90
CA ALA A 94 -0.33 -1.13 4.90
C ALA A 94 -0.09 -0.13 3.76
N PHE A 95 -0.39 -0.53 2.53
CA PHE A 95 -0.36 0.32 1.35
C PHE A 95 -1.53 -0.03 0.43
N PHE A 96 -1.86 0.85 -0.50
CA PHE A 96 -2.88 0.56 -1.50
C PHE A 96 -2.49 1.07 -2.88
N ILE A 97 -3.08 0.45 -3.90
CA ILE A 97 -2.97 0.85 -5.30
C ILE A 97 -4.24 1.58 -5.70
N CYS A 98 -4.12 2.76 -6.30
CA CYS A 98 -5.22 3.52 -6.90
C CYS A 98 -4.88 3.96 -8.31
N GLY A 99 -5.88 4.34 -9.09
CA GLY A 99 -5.66 4.95 -10.41
C GLY A 99 -5.09 6.36 -10.26
N ASP A 100 -4.40 6.82 -11.29
CA ASP A 100 -3.95 8.20 -11.44
C ASP A 100 -4.42 8.73 -12.81
N ASP A 101 -5.14 9.85 -12.82
CA ASP A 101 -5.55 10.51 -14.05
C ASP A 101 -4.59 11.63 -14.50
N GLY A 102 -3.47 11.80 -13.77
CA GLY A 102 -2.44 12.80 -14.00
C GLY A 102 -2.64 14.09 -13.20
N GLU A 103 -3.85 14.34 -12.69
CA GLU A 103 -4.12 15.45 -11.78
C GLU A 103 -4.58 14.97 -10.40
N ASN A 104 -5.25 13.82 -10.33
CA ASN A 104 -5.89 13.28 -9.15
C ASN A 104 -5.84 11.76 -9.09
N PHE A 105 -5.90 11.23 -7.86
CA PHE A 105 -6.19 9.83 -7.64
C PHE A 105 -7.63 9.50 -8.05
N CYS A 106 -7.78 8.40 -8.78
CA CYS A 106 -9.04 7.89 -9.29
C CYS A 106 -9.21 6.39 -8.99
N SER A 107 -10.40 5.86 -9.26
CA SER A 107 -10.72 4.45 -9.04
C SER A 107 -10.02 3.57 -10.06
N LEU A 108 -9.56 2.39 -9.62
CA LEU A 108 -9.00 1.38 -10.52
C LEU A 108 -10.07 0.81 -11.46
N THR A 109 -9.67 0.58 -12.71
CA THR A 109 -10.44 -0.21 -13.67
C THR A 109 -10.45 -1.69 -13.28
N ASP A 110 -11.41 -2.49 -13.78
CA ASP A 110 -11.47 -3.94 -13.52
C ASP A 110 -10.17 -4.66 -13.88
N ARG A 111 -9.57 -4.27 -15.01
CA ARG A 111 -8.31 -4.81 -15.47
C ARG A 111 -7.18 -4.53 -14.48
N GLN A 112 -7.11 -3.31 -13.95
CA GLN A 112 -6.10 -2.91 -12.98
C GLN A 112 -6.31 -3.64 -11.65
N VAL A 113 -7.55 -3.71 -11.16
CA VAL A 113 -7.85 -4.46 -9.93
C VAL A 113 -7.40 -5.91 -10.05
N GLN A 114 -7.79 -6.62 -11.12
CA GLN A 114 -7.40 -8.01 -11.32
C GLN A 114 -5.87 -8.16 -11.38
N ARG A 115 -5.18 -7.26 -12.08
CA ARG A 115 -3.71 -7.26 -12.18
C ARG A 115 -3.03 -7.12 -10.83
N TYR A 116 -3.45 -6.14 -10.03
CA TYR A 116 -2.78 -5.85 -8.75
C TYR A 116 -3.19 -6.80 -7.63
N LEU A 117 -4.39 -7.38 -7.69
CA LEU A 117 -4.77 -8.52 -6.85
C LEU A 117 -3.88 -9.73 -7.11
N GLU A 118 -3.62 -10.08 -8.37
CA GLU A 118 -2.75 -11.21 -8.68
C GLU A 118 -1.29 -10.92 -8.31
N ARG A 119 -0.81 -9.69 -8.58
CA ARG A 119 0.56 -9.28 -8.26
C ARG A 119 0.86 -9.36 -6.77
N PHE A 120 -0.01 -8.83 -5.92
CA PHE A 120 0.20 -8.77 -4.47
C PHE A 120 -0.56 -9.85 -3.70
N ARG A 121 -1.00 -10.90 -4.42
CA ARG A 121 -1.94 -11.90 -3.95
C ARG A 121 -1.60 -12.42 -2.57
N GLN A 122 -0.40 -12.99 -2.41
CA GLN A 122 0.03 -13.64 -1.17
C GLN A 122 0.85 -12.70 -0.29
N PRO A 123 0.72 -12.80 1.04
CA PRO A 123 1.67 -12.19 1.97
C PRO A 123 3.08 -12.73 1.78
N GLU A 124 4.06 -11.92 2.16
CA GLU A 124 5.48 -12.27 2.10
C GLU A 124 6.08 -12.22 3.51
N ILE A 125 6.85 -13.25 3.86
CA ILE A 125 7.77 -13.19 4.99
C ILE A 125 9.08 -12.60 4.46
N ILE A 126 9.48 -11.44 5.01
CA ILE A 126 10.68 -10.71 4.60
C ILE A 126 11.61 -10.58 5.79
N PHE A 127 12.88 -10.98 5.62
CA PHE A 127 13.89 -10.91 6.68
C PHE A 127 15.31 -10.81 6.11
N ASP A 128 16.21 -10.24 6.91
CA ASP A 128 17.63 -10.20 6.59
C ASP A 128 18.29 -11.56 6.84
N SER A 129 19.11 -11.99 5.89
CA SER A 129 19.94 -13.17 6.00
C SER A 129 21.41 -12.82 5.70
N PRO A 130 22.38 -13.69 6.03
CA PRO A 130 23.78 -13.46 5.67
C PRO A 130 24.07 -13.32 4.17
N VAL A 131 23.12 -13.72 3.31
CA VAL A 131 23.23 -13.60 1.84
C VAL A 131 22.40 -12.44 1.27
N GLY A 132 21.79 -11.63 2.14
CA GLY A 132 20.93 -10.50 1.78
C GLY A 132 19.48 -10.68 2.23
N ILE A 133 18.63 -9.76 1.78
CA ILE A 133 17.19 -9.76 2.05
C ILE A 133 16.54 -10.96 1.36
N VAL A 134 15.77 -11.74 2.12
CA VAL A 134 14.98 -12.86 1.61
C VAL A 134 13.50 -12.54 1.74
N ALA A 135 12.74 -12.72 0.66
CA ALA A 135 11.29 -12.59 0.64
C ALA A 135 10.65 -13.91 0.18
N MET A 136 9.71 -14.43 0.97
CA MET A 136 9.06 -15.72 0.72
C MET A 136 7.54 -15.56 0.72
N PRO A 137 6.85 -15.84 -0.41
CA PRO A 137 5.40 -15.92 -0.43
C PRO A 137 4.89 -16.97 0.57
N CYS A 138 3.81 -16.65 1.27
CA CYS A 138 3.25 -17.47 2.33
C CYS A 138 1.73 -17.32 2.45
N GLY A 139 1.11 -18.15 3.28
CA GLY A 139 -0.29 -17.95 3.71
C GLY A 139 -0.38 -17.09 4.98
N PRO A 140 -1.52 -16.42 5.25
CA PRO A 140 -1.72 -15.62 6.46
C PRO A 140 -1.41 -16.36 7.76
N ASP A 141 -1.82 -17.62 7.88
CA ASP A 141 -1.54 -18.46 9.06
C ASP A 141 -0.03 -18.70 9.24
N GLN A 142 0.70 -18.90 8.13
CA GLN A 142 2.14 -19.09 8.15
C GLN A 142 2.86 -17.79 8.54
N TYR A 143 2.42 -16.67 7.98
CA TYR A 143 2.91 -15.34 8.35
C TYR A 143 2.70 -15.08 9.84
N ALA A 144 1.50 -15.31 10.36
CA ALA A 144 1.17 -15.11 11.78
C ALA A 144 2.05 -15.95 12.70
N ARG A 145 2.28 -17.24 12.37
CA ARG A 145 3.19 -18.11 13.12
C ARG A 145 4.63 -17.61 13.09
N PHE A 146 5.11 -17.16 11.92
CA PHE A 146 6.44 -16.59 11.79
C PHE A 146 6.60 -15.33 12.65
N MET A 147 5.65 -14.41 12.57
CA MET A 147 5.68 -13.17 13.35
C MET A 147 5.57 -13.43 14.86
N GLN A 148 4.79 -14.42 15.29
CA GLN A 148 4.74 -14.84 16.70
C GLN A 148 6.08 -15.39 17.17
N ALA A 149 6.73 -16.24 16.36
CA ALA A 149 8.05 -16.79 16.67
C ALA A 149 9.15 -15.71 16.66
N ALA A 150 9.06 -14.71 15.79
CA ALA A 150 10.02 -13.61 15.73
C ALA A 150 9.84 -12.58 16.87
N ARG A 151 8.60 -12.39 17.33
CA ARG A 151 8.25 -11.52 18.48
C ARG A 151 8.45 -12.22 19.83
N GLY A 152 8.45 -13.54 19.86
CA GLY A 152 8.71 -14.37 21.04
C GLY A 152 10.20 -14.70 21.18
N ASP A 153 10.85 -13.99 22.09
CA ASP A 153 12.16 -14.31 22.68
C ASP A 153 13.38 -14.32 21.74
N GLY A 154 14.32 -13.41 22.02
CA GLY A 154 15.74 -13.65 21.76
C GLY A 154 16.31 -14.82 22.60
N GLY A 155 15.70 -16.01 22.52
CA GLY A 155 16.03 -17.17 23.36
C GLY A 155 15.28 -18.48 23.10
N GLY A 156 14.57 -18.65 21.98
CA GLY A 156 13.93 -19.93 21.61
C GLY A 156 14.81 -20.77 20.68
N GLU A 157 15.27 -21.94 21.14
CA GLU A 157 16.05 -22.90 20.34
C GLU A 157 15.32 -23.22 19.01
N PRO A 158 16.04 -23.24 17.87
CA PRO A 158 15.42 -23.46 16.56
C PRO A 158 14.64 -24.79 16.56
N PRO A 159 13.50 -24.86 15.83
CA PRO A 159 12.69 -26.07 15.81
C PRO A 159 13.55 -27.26 15.39
N ALA A 160 13.57 -28.29 16.26
CA ALA A 160 14.36 -29.48 16.06
C ALA A 160 14.11 -30.04 14.66
N ARG A 161 15.19 -30.26 13.90
CA ARG A 161 15.13 -30.90 12.58
C ARG A 161 14.31 -32.18 12.73
N ARG A 162 13.16 -32.24 12.05
CA ARG A 162 12.34 -33.45 12.01
C ARG A 162 13.22 -34.57 11.48
N ASN A 163 13.56 -35.53 12.34
CA ASN A 163 14.37 -36.68 11.95
C ASN A 163 13.69 -37.35 10.75
N ARG A 164 14.38 -37.32 9.61
CA ARG A 164 14.02 -38.13 8.45
C ARG A 164 14.12 -39.58 8.92
N PRO A 165 13.07 -40.41 8.78
CA PRO A 165 13.22 -41.83 9.06
C PRO A 165 14.27 -42.37 8.09
N THR A 166 15.40 -42.81 8.63
CA THR A 166 16.35 -43.64 7.90
C THR A 166 15.61 -44.92 7.52
N ARG A 167 15.56 -45.19 6.22
CA ARG A 167 15.20 -46.51 5.69
C ARG A 167 16.48 -47.22 5.29
#